data_AF-A0A660U3M0-F1
#
_entry.id   AF-A0A660U3M0-F1
#
_cell.length_a   1.000
_cell.length_b   1.000
_cell.length_c   1.000
_cell.angle_alpha   90.00
_cell.angle_beta   90.00
_cell.angle_gamma   90.00
#
_symmetry.space_group_name_H-M   'P 1'
#
loop_
_entity.id
_entity.type
_entity.pdbx_description
1 polymer ?
#
loop_
_entity_poly.entity_id
_entity_poly.type
_entity_poly.pdbx_seq_one_letter_code
_entity_poly.pdbx_strand_id
1 'polypeptide(L)'
;MSALDLRRILAMAILLIATSLERSPSCGREVSPDEAALCLRKAVSFFRSISVHGGYVWWYSRDLKERWGEGRARETEIWVQPPGTPSVGMAFLRAYEATGDPFYLEAAKEAADALAWGQLESGGWTYSIDFSPQWRRKWYRRADKGKLSPEEASRRRNWTTFDDDTTQSALRFLMRLVKLIGSPRDERDQRIRDAMEYGLEGILRAQYPNGAWPQGYDGREYRPEEHPKKRAWIPKEWPRRPPKGRRYRLYYTFNDGAIPNCILTLLEAYRLFGRDEFLEAARRGGDFIILSQLPDPQPGWAQQYDFDMKPAWARKFEPPALSSAESAQAIRALLELYLETGEERYLKPIPPAIEWLKRSQIGPGLWARFYELGTNRPIYFTRDYKLTYDDGDLPRHYSFKGG
;
A
#
# COMPACT_ATOMS: atom_id res chain seq x y z
N MET A 1 -0.59 25.60 -28.53
CA MET A 1 -0.01 26.04 -27.23
C MET A 1 0.99 25.00 -26.79
N SER A 2 2.24 25.39 -26.51
CA SER A 2 3.26 24.43 -26.10
C SER A 2 3.04 23.97 -24.65
N ALA A 3 3.54 22.79 -24.28
CA ALA A 3 3.51 22.30 -22.89
C ALA A 3 4.23 23.26 -21.91
N LEU A 4 5.12 24.12 -22.42
CA LEU A 4 5.81 25.15 -21.67
C LEU A 4 4.89 26.35 -21.35
N ASP A 5 3.98 26.70 -22.26
CA ASP A 5 3.03 27.80 -22.08
C ASP A 5 1.94 27.45 -21.07
N LEU A 6 1.52 26.17 -21.03
CA LEU A 6 0.56 25.67 -20.04
C LEU A 6 1.15 25.69 -18.62
N ARG A 7 2.45 25.37 -18.46
CA ARG A 7 3.17 25.45 -17.18
C ARG A 7 3.32 26.88 -16.66
N ARG A 8 3.52 27.87 -17.54
CA ARG A 8 3.63 29.29 -17.16
C ARG A 8 2.29 29.88 -16.75
N ILE A 9 1.20 29.51 -17.43
CA ILE A 9 -0.15 29.96 -17.09
C ILE A 9 -0.63 29.34 -15.76
N LEU A 10 -0.31 28.07 -15.49
CA LEU A 10 -0.59 27.45 -14.19
C LEU A 10 0.24 28.08 -13.06
N ALA A 11 1.51 28.41 -13.31
CA ALA A 11 2.38 29.06 -12.32
C ALA A 11 1.90 30.49 -11.97
N MET A 12 1.40 31.25 -12.95
CA MET A 12 0.81 32.57 -12.69
C MET A 12 -0.56 32.51 -12.00
N ALA A 13 -1.39 31.51 -12.29
CA ALA A 13 -2.67 31.31 -11.60
C ALA A 13 -2.48 30.91 -10.12
N ILE A 14 -1.44 30.14 -9.81
CA ILE A 14 -1.07 29.79 -8.43
C ILE A 14 -0.47 31.01 -7.68
N LEU A 15 0.24 31.90 -8.38
CA LEU A 15 0.83 33.09 -7.76
C LEU A 15 -0.21 34.20 -7.47
N LEU A 16 -1.29 34.29 -8.26
CA LEU A 16 -2.36 35.30 -8.10
C LEU A 16 -3.48 34.87 -7.14
N ILE A 17 -3.64 33.58 -6.87
CA ILE A 17 -4.52 33.08 -5.79
C ILE A 17 -3.83 33.17 -4.42
N ALA A 18 -2.51 33.37 -4.39
CA ALA A 18 -1.74 33.53 -3.15
C ALA A 18 -1.74 34.97 -2.58
N THR A 19 -2.28 35.97 -3.28
CA THR A 19 -2.20 37.39 -2.86
C THR A 19 -3.52 38.03 -2.43
N SER A 20 -4.60 37.27 -2.26
CA SER A 20 -5.88 37.81 -1.73
C SER A 20 -6.55 36.91 -0.70
N LEU A 21 -5.79 36.05 -0.02
CA LEU A 21 -6.18 35.57 1.29
C LEU A 21 -5.79 36.66 2.28
N GLU A 22 -6.78 37.43 2.74
CA GLU A 22 -6.67 38.15 4.00
C GLU A 22 -6.06 37.20 5.02
N ARG A 23 -4.83 37.54 5.47
CA ARG A 23 -4.20 36.85 6.59
C ARG A 23 -5.09 37.11 7.80
N SER A 24 -5.99 36.17 8.08
CA SER A 24 -6.46 35.96 9.45
C SER A 24 -5.21 35.97 10.34
N PRO A 25 -5.14 36.79 11.40
CA PRO A 25 -4.00 36.78 12.28
C PRO A 25 -3.85 35.36 12.81
N SER A 26 -2.75 34.70 12.45
CA SER A 26 -2.43 33.38 12.99
C SER A 26 -2.30 33.55 14.50
N CYS A 27 -3.30 33.09 15.25
CA CYS A 27 -3.29 33.04 16.71
C CYS A 27 -2.37 31.90 17.19
N GLY A 28 -1.12 31.90 16.72
CA GLY A 28 -0.09 30.95 17.07
C GLY A 28 1.22 31.70 17.21
N ARG A 29 1.90 31.50 18.35
CA ARG A 29 3.25 32.02 18.59
C ARG A 29 4.16 31.53 17.46
N GLU A 30 4.92 32.42 16.83
CA GLU A 30 5.97 32.03 15.89
C GLU A 30 6.96 31.11 16.62
N VAL A 31 7.15 29.89 16.09
CA VAL A 31 8.08 28.91 16.63
C VAL A 31 9.45 29.19 16.02
N SER A 32 10.47 29.42 16.85
CA SER A 32 11.82 29.65 16.34
C SER A 32 12.44 28.35 15.79
N PRO A 33 13.43 28.42 14.89
CA PRO A 33 14.15 27.23 14.43
C PRO A 33 14.75 26.40 15.58
N ASP A 34 15.25 27.05 16.63
CA ASP A 34 15.82 26.37 17.80
C ASP A 34 14.74 25.64 18.62
N GLU A 35 13.56 26.26 18.77
CA GLU A 35 12.42 25.63 19.44
C GLU A 35 11.92 24.43 18.65
N ALA A 36 11.86 24.53 17.32
CA ALA A 36 11.51 23.43 16.43
C ALA A 36 12.55 22.28 16.53
N ALA A 37 13.84 22.60 16.51
CA ALA A 37 14.93 21.63 16.64
C ALA A 37 14.90 20.91 17.99
N LEU A 38 14.67 21.65 19.09
CA LEU A 38 14.54 21.07 20.43
C LEU A 38 13.31 20.16 20.55
N CYS A 39 12.17 20.60 19.99
CA CYS A 39 10.95 19.80 19.96
C CYS A 39 11.14 18.50 19.16
N LEU A 40 11.78 18.59 17.99
CA LEU A 40 12.10 17.43 17.15
C LEU A 40 13.04 16.46 17.88
N ARG A 41 14.11 16.96 18.49
CA ARG A 41 15.05 16.15 19.29
C ARG A 41 14.32 15.44 20.42
N LYS A 42 13.44 16.14 21.14
CA LYS A 42 12.63 15.57 22.23
C LYS A 42 11.67 14.49 21.71
N ALA A 43 10.98 14.74 20.60
CA ALA A 43 10.05 13.79 20.01
C ALA A 43 10.75 12.50 19.57
N VAL A 44 11.86 12.61 18.84
CA VAL A 44 12.60 11.43 18.37
C VAL A 44 13.25 10.68 19.55
N SER A 45 13.80 11.38 20.54
CA SER A 45 14.29 10.74 21.77
C SER A 45 13.19 9.96 22.51
N PHE A 46 11.98 10.52 22.59
CA PHE A 46 10.85 9.82 23.19
C PHE A 46 10.49 8.55 22.40
N PHE A 47 10.36 8.64 21.07
CA PHE A 47 10.09 7.46 20.25
C PHE A 47 11.17 6.38 20.43
N ARG A 48 12.46 6.74 20.33
CA ARG A 48 13.54 5.77 20.54
C ARG A 48 13.47 5.09 21.91
N SER A 49 13.10 5.83 22.96
CA SER A 49 12.97 5.28 24.32
C SER A 49 11.85 4.26 24.50
N ILE A 50 10.82 4.26 23.63
CA ILE A 50 9.68 3.33 23.67
C ILE A 50 9.72 2.27 22.55
N SER A 51 10.79 2.26 21.76
CA SER A 51 10.95 1.35 20.63
C SER A 51 11.11 -0.10 21.09
N VAL A 52 10.72 -1.04 20.23
CA VAL A 52 10.98 -2.48 20.42
C VAL A 52 11.90 -2.91 19.31
N HIS A 53 13.18 -3.14 19.65
CA HIS A 53 14.23 -3.40 18.66
C HIS A 53 14.27 -2.36 17.54
N GLY A 54 13.97 -1.08 17.85
CA GLY A 54 13.91 0.00 16.87
C GLY A 54 12.57 0.15 16.13
N GLY A 55 11.60 -0.75 16.34
CA GLY A 55 10.28 -0.68 15.70
C GLY A 55 9.16 -0.13 16.59
N TYR A 56 8.01 0.12 15.96
CA TYR A 56 6.90 0.92 16.52
C TYR A 56 5.53 0.33 16.18
N VAL A 57 4.52 0.72 16.98
CA VAL A 57 3.09 0.45 16.71
C VAL A 57 2.32 1.74 16.45
N TRP A 58 1.03 1.65 16.12
CA TRP A 58 0.21 2.80 15.73
C TRP A 58 -0.11 3.73 16.89
N TRP A 59 -0.36 3.15 18.06
CA TRP A 59 -0.83 3.90 19.23
C TRP A 59 -0.31 3.31 20.54
N TYR A 60 -0.06 4.21 21.49
CA TYR A 60 0.41 3.91 22.84
C TYR A 60 -0.45 4.67 23.86
N SER A 61 -0.81 4.02 24.97
CA SER A 61 -1.39 4.74 26.11
C SER A 61 -0.36 5.69 26.72
N ARG A 62 -0.83 6.72 27.43
CA ARG A 62 0.06 7.72 28.06
C ARG A 62 1.00 7.10 29.11
N ASP A 63 0.59 6.01 29.73
CA ASP A 63 1.39 5.23 30.70
C ASP A 63 2.16 4.07 30.06
N LEU A 64 2.10 3.94 28.73
CA LEU A 64 2.76 2.92 27.90
C LEU A 64 2.37 1.46 28.21
N LYS A 65 1.34 1.22 29.02
CA LYS A 65 0.85 -0.13 29.35
C LYS A 65 0.02 -0.75 28.23
N GLU A 66 -0.55 0.08 27.35
CA GLU A 66 -1.29 -0.36 26.18
C GLU A 66 -0.63 0.09 24.89
N ARG A 67 -0.65 -0.84 23.93
CA ARG A 67 0.01 -0.70 22.64
C ARG A 67 -0.88 -1.35 21.60
N TRP A 68 -1.08 -0.68 20.48
CA TRP A 68 -2.05 -1.10 19.48
C TRP A 68 -1.51 -0.88 18.07
N GLY A 69 -1.67 -1.91 17.23
CA GLY A 69 -1.77 -1.78 15.79
C GLY A 69 -3.22 -1.97 15.39
N GLU A 70 -3.50 -2.80 14.38
CA GLU A 70 -4.88 -3.21 14.05
C GLU A 70 -5.56 -3.94 15.24
N GLY A 71 -4.76 -4.62 16.05
CA GLY A 71 -5.15 -5.20 17.32
C GLY A 71 -4.20 -4.83 18.45
N ARG A 72 -4.51 -5.30 19.66
CA ARG A 72 -3.64 -5.11 20.82
C ARG A 72 -2.29 -5.79 20.56
N ALA A 73 -1.22 -5.02 20.62
CA ALA A 73 0.13 -5.47 20.39
C ALA A 73 0.78 -5.94 21.70
N ARG A 74 1.69 -6.90 21.58
CA ARG A 74 2.53 -7.36 22.70
C ARG A 74 3.70 -6.40 22.92
N GLU A 75 4.33 -6.49 24.09
CA GLU A 75 5.54 -5.71 24.40
C GLU A 75 6.71 -6.02 23.45
N THR A 76 6.73 -7.22 22.87
CA THR A 76 7.73 -7.67 21.89
C THR A 76 7.31 -7.47 20.43
N GLU A 77 6.19 -6.79 20.17
CA GLU A 77 5.60 -6.70 18.83
C GLU A 77 5.62 -5.28 18.27
N ILE A 78 5.91 -5.18 16.97
CA ILE A 78 5.90 -3.95 16.18
C ILE A 78 4.97 -4.12 14.98
N TRP A 79 4.45 -3.02 14.43
CA TRP A 79 3.62 -3.05 13.23
C TRP A 79 4.44 -2.65 12.00
N VAL A 80 4.24 -3.38 10.90
CA VAL A 80 4.77 -3.07 9.58
C VAL A 80 3.74 -2.28 8.78
N GLN A 81 2.47 -2.66 8.89
CA GLN A 81 1.37 -1.96 8.22
C GLN A 81 1.35 -0.48 8.62
N PRO A 82 1.33 0.45 7.66
CA PRO A 82 1.26 1.89 7.91
C PRO A 82 -0.05 2.28 8.64
N PRO A 83 -0.04 3.26 9.57
CA PRO A 83 1.11 4.03 10.03
C PRO A 83 1.89 3.30 11.15
N GLY A 84 2.87 2.47 10.78
CA GLY A 84 3.68 1.65 11.68
C GLY A 84 5.17 1.97 11.58
N THR A 85 6.00 0.95 11.79
CA THR A 85 7.48 1.06 11.78
C THR A 85 8.03 1.75 10.52
N PRO A 86 7.60 1.43 9.28
CA PRO A 86 8.08 2.13 8.09
C PRO A 86 7.74 3.62 8.09
N SER A 87 6.56 4.00 8.58
CA SER A 87 6.12 5.40 8.63
C SER A 87 6.93 6.22 9.64
N VAL A 88 7.22 5.66 10.81
CA VAL A 88 8.08 6.30 11.81
C VAL A 88 9.53 6.39 11.31
N GLY A 89 10.06 5.32 10.71
CA GLY A 89 11.39 5.32 10.09
C GLY A 89 11.53 6.38 8.99
N MET A 90 10.51 6.52 8.13
CA MET A 90 10.46 7.58 7.11
C MET A 90 10.44 8.98 7.73
N ALA A 91 9.76 9.17 8.86
CA ALA A 91 9.76 10.45 9.57
C ALA A 91 11.16 10.79 10.14
N PHE A 92 11.88 9.81 10.69
CA PHE A 92 13.27 10.01 11.11
C PHE A 92 14.20 10.31 9.94
N LEU A 93 14.00 9.66 8.80
CA LEU A 93 14.78 9.95 7.60
C LEU A 93 14.56 11.39 7.11
N ARG A 94 13.32 11.88 7.11
CA ARG A 94 13.00 13.28 6.80
C ARG A 94 13.61 14.26 7.81
N ALA A 95 13.64 13.89 9.10
CA ALA A 95 14.31 14.68 10.13
C ALA A 95 15.82 14.78 9.86
N TYR A 96 16.46 13.69 9.43
CA TYR A 96 17.86 13.72 8.98
C TYR A 96 18.05 14.60 7.76
N GLU A 97 17.24 14.44 6.71
CA GLU A 97 17.33 15.26 5.48
C GLU A 97 17.18 16.76 5.78
N ALA A 98 16.34 17.13 6.76
CA ALA A 98 16.11 18.51 7.15
C ALA A 98 17.21 19.13 8.02
N THR A 99 18.01 18.31 8.72
CA THR A 99 18.93 18.80 9.77
C THR A 99 20.39 18.40 9.57
N GLY A 100 20.67 17.34 8.82
CA GLY A 100 21.99 16.73 8.70
C GLY A 100 22.50 16.02 9.96
N ASP A 101 21.72 15.97 11.05
CA ASP A 101 22.16 15.41 12.34
C ASP A 101 22.13 13.86 12.33
N PRO A 102 23.30 13.18 12.47
CA PRO A 102 23.39 11.72 12.45
C PRO A 102 22.49 11.02 13.48
N PHE A 103 22.07 11.70 14.55
CA PHE A 103 21.13 11.16 15.52
C PHE A 103 19.83 10.65 14.89
N TYR A 104 19.29 11.37 13.90
CA TYR A 104 18.06 11.00 13.21
C TYR A 104 18.28 9.89 12.19
N LEU A 105 19.44 9.86 11.53
CA LEU A 105 19.82 8.78 10.64
C LEU A 105 19.95 7.45 11.39
N GLU A 106 20.58 7.46 12.57
CA GLU A 106 20.68 6.28 13.43
C GLU A 106 19.30 5.78 13.88
N ALA A 107 18.38 6.68 14.23
CA ALA A 107 17.00 6.32 14.56
C ALA A 107 16.27 5.65 13.37
N ALA A 108 16.50 6.15 12.14
CA ALA A 108 15.97 5.53 10.93
C ALA A 108 16.58 4.13 10.69
N LYS A 109 17.90 3.97 10.87
CA LYS A 109 18.57 2.68 10.74
C LYS A 109 18.07 1.63 11.74
N GLU A 110 17.76 2.04 12.97
CA GLU A 110 17.14 1.16 13.99
C GLU A 110 15.78 0.63 13.52
N ALA A 111 14.92 1.50 12.99
CA ALA A 111 13.62 1.09 12.43
C ALA A 111 13.78 0.16 11.21
N ALA A 112 14.76 0.42 10.36
CA ALA A 112 15.03 -0.39 9.18
C ALA A 112 15.59 -1.78 9.53
N ASP A 113 16.48 -1.89 10.52
CA ASP A 113 17.02 -3.18 10.97
C ASP A 113 15.92 -4.04 11.60
N ALA A 114 14.96 -3.43 12.31
CA ALA A 114 13.77 -4.12 12.82
C ALA A 114 12.97 -4.80 11.69
N LEU A 115 12.75 -4.08 10.58
CA LEU A 115 12.09 -4.61 9.38
C LEU A 115 12.95 -5.69 8.72
N ALA A 116 14.26 -5.46 8.56
CA ALA A 116 15.18 -6.42 7.95
C ALA A 116 15.24 -7.76 8.72
N TRP A 117 15.11 -7.71 10.05
CA TRP A 117 15.07 -8.88 10.92
C TRP A 117 13.81 -9.73 10.74
N GLY A 118 12.66 -9.08 10.54
CA GLY A 118 11.35 -9.72 10.45
C GLY A 118 10.92 -10.12 9.03
N GLN A 119 11.73 -9.82 8.01
CA GLN A 119 11.41 -10.13 6.62
C GLN A 119 11.23 -11.64 6.39
N LEU A 120 10.17 -12.00 5.67
CA LEU A 120 9.81 -13.38 5.38
C LEU A 120 10.59 -13.91 4.17
N GLU A 121 10.73 -15.23 4.08
CA GLU A 121 11.46 -15.85 2.97
C GLU A 121 10.75 -15.64 1.61
N SER A 122 9.42 -15.50 1.61
CA SER A 122 8.62 -15.14 0.43
C SER A 122 8.96 -13.77 -0.16
N GLY A 123 9.64 -12.90 0.58
CA GLY A 123 10.21 -11.64 0.08
C GLY A 123 9.76 -10.40 0.84
N GLY A 124 8.52 -10.35 1.31
CA GLY A 124 7.99 -9.17 2.00
C GLY A 124 7.74 -9.42 3.49
N TRP A 125 6.68 -8.79 3.99
CA TRP A 125 6.32 -8.80 5.40
C TRP A 125 4.85 -9.21 5.59
N THR A 126 4.56 -9.73 6.78
CA THR A 126 3.19 -9.74 7.34
C THR A 126 2.92 -8.42 8.08
N TYR A 127 1.69 -8.18 8.53
CA TYR A 127 1.30 -6.92 9.20
C TYR A 127 2.14 -6.53 10.43
N SER A 128 2.69 -7.50 11.17
CA SER A 128 3.45 -7.28 12.40
C SER A 128 4.65 -8.21 12.53
N ILE A 129 5.66 -7.77 13.28
CA ILE A 129 6.83 -8.55 13.65
C ILE A 129 6.83 -8.67 15.17
N ASP A 130 6.83 -9.90 15.69
CA ASP A 130 7.01 -10.17 17.12
C ASP A 130 8.39 -10.81 17.32
N PHE A 131 9.19 -10.21 18.20
CA PHE A 131 10.56 -10.62 18.48
C PHE A 131 10.65 -11.83 19.43
N SER A 132 9.51 -12.38 19.85
CA SER A 132 9.45 -13.55 20.72
C SER A 132 9.93 -14.84 20.03
N PRO A 133 10.49 -15.81 20.80
CA PRO A 133 10.86 -17.12 20.27
C PRO A 133 9.67 -17.87 19.63
N GLN A 134 8.44 -17.65 20.11
CA GLN A 134 7.27 -18.33 19.55
C GLN A 134 6.96 -17.83 18.14
N TRP A 135 7.09 -16.52 17.90
CA TRP A 135 6.90 -15.98 16.55
C TRP A 135 7.97 -16.51 15.59
N ARG A 136 9.24 -16.57 16.00
CA ARG A 136 10.33 -17.16 15.19
C ARG A 136 10.08 -18.62 14.81
N ARG A 137 9.45 -19.41 15.69
CA ARG A 137 9.06 -20.80 15.39
C ARG A 137 7.84 -20.89 14.48
N LYS A 138 7.00 -19.86 14.46
CA LYS A 138 5.77 -19.79 13.65
C LYS A 138 6.03 -19.30 12.23
N TRP A 139 7.01 -18.42 12.01
CA TRP A 139 7.23 -17.75 10.74
C TRP A 139 8.56 -18.14 10.10
N TYR A 140 8.54 -18.33 8.77
CA TYR A 140 9.72 -18.65 7.99
C TYR A 140 10.35 -17.36 7.49
N ARG A 141 11.40 -16.92 8.19
CA ARG A 141 12.10 -15.68 7.86
C ARG A 141 13.14 -15.92 6.79
N ARG A 142 13.46 -14.86 6.05
CA ARG A 142 14.59 -14.84 5.10
C ARG A 142 15.88 -15.33 5.76
N ALA A 143 16.16 -14.88 6.99
CA ALA A 143 17.36 -15.25 7.73
C ALA A 143 17.45 -16.74 8.12
N ASP A 144 16.35 -17.49 8.01
CA ASP A 144 16.27 -18.91 8.33
C ASP A 144 16.42 -19.78 7.05
N LYS A 145 16.46 -19.19 5.85
CA LYS A 145 16.62 -19.89 4.58
C LYS A 145 17.94 -20.67 4.55
N GLY A 146 17.86 -21.95 4.19
CA GLY A 146 19.01 -22.87 4.15
C GLY A 146 19.53 -23.34 5.51
N LYS A 147 18.94 -22.89 6.63
CA LYS A 147 19.33 -23.28 7.99
C LYS A 147 18.39 -24.28 8.66
N LEU A 148 17.22 -24.50 8.06
CA LEU A 148 16.19 -25.42 8.54
C LEU A 148 16.08 -26.60 7.59
N SER A 149 15.64 -27.75 8.11
CA SER A 149 15.27 -28.86 7.24
C SER A 149 14.03 -28.48 6.40
N PRO A 150 13.81 -29.10 5.23
CA PRO A 150 12.60 -28.88 4.44
C PRO A 150 11.31 -29.14 5.22
N GLU A 151 11.35 -30.12 6.13
CA GLU A 151 10.22 -30.49 6.99
C GLU A 151 9.93 -29.41 8.04
N GLU A 152 10.96 -28.82 8.65
CA GLU A 152 10.79 -27.71 9.59
C GLU A 152 10.33 -26.43 8.89
N ALA A 153 10.90 -26.13 7.72
CA ALA A 153 10.53 -24.95 6.94
C ALA A 153 9.06 -25.02 6.50
N SER A 154 8.57 -26.19 6.05
CA SER A 154 7.18 -26.37 5.58
C SER A 154 6.12 -26.20 6.68
N ARG A 155 6.50 -26.37 7.95
CA ARG A 155 5.60 -26.13 9.10
C ARG A 155 5.47 -24.65 9.47
N ARG A 156 6.36 -23.79 8.98
CA ARG A 156 6.37 -22.37 9.29
C ARG A 156 5.56 -21.59 8.26
N ARG A 157 4.91 -20.50 8.71
CA ARG A 157 4.19 -19.58 7.85
C ARG A 157 5.17 -18.77 7.02
N ASN A 158 4.99 -18.81 5.71
CA ASN A 158 5.65 -17.93 4.76
C ASN A 158 4.56 -17.15 4.01
N TRP A 159 4.18 -15.97 4.51
CA TRP A 159 3.05 -15.22 3.96
C TRP A 159 3.33 -13.72 3.97
N THR A 160 3.83 -13.23 2.85
CA THR A 160 3.91 -11.81 2.53
C THR A 160 2.50 -11.25 2.27
N THR A 161 2.22 -10.04 2.74
CA THR A 161 0.99 -9.32 2.42
C THR A 161 1.30 -8.01 1.69
N PHE A 162 0.53 -7.77 0.63
CA PHE A 162 0.46 -6.52 -0.11
C PHE A 162 -0.78 -5.69 0.28
N ASP A 163 -1.61 -6.25 1.15
CA ASP A 163 -2.75 -5.57 1.76
C ASP A 163 -2.27 -4.41 2.64
N ASP A 164 -3.08 -3.35 2.66
CA ASP A 164 -2.86 -2.14 3.46
C ASP A 164 -1.45 -1.54 3.29
N ASP A 165 -0.87 -1.65 2.08
CA ASP A 165 0.43 -1.06 1.74
C ASP A 165 1.58 -1.57 2.65
N THR A 166 1.43 -2.75 3.25
CA THR A 166 2.35 -3.29 4.27
C THR A 166 3.77 -3.50 3.73
N THR A 167 3.92 -4.33 2.70
CA THR A 167 5.25 -4.64 2.12
C THR A 167 5.79 -3.45 1.33
N GLN A 168 4.90 -2.75 0.64
CA GLN A 168 5.23 -1.64 -0.24
C GLN A 168 5.76 -0.44 0.56
N SER A 169 5.13 -0.08 1.69
CA SER A 169 5.61 0.97 2.60
C SER A 169 6.97 0.64 3.21
N ALA A 170 7.17 -0.61 3.64
CA ALA A 170 8.47 -1.08 4.11
C ALA A 170 9.55 -0.91 3.03
N LEU A 171 9.27 -1.35 1.79
CA LEU A 171 10.20 -1.20 0.67
C LEU A 171 10.54 0.26 0.38
N ARG A 172 9.55 1.16 0.26
CA ARG A 172 9.80 2.59 0.00
C ARG A 172 10.68 3.22 1.08
N PHE A 173 10.46 2.85 2.34
CA PHE A 173 11.34 3.29 3.43
C PHE A 173 12.78 2.75 3.28
N LEU A 174 12.95 1.44 3.11
CA LEU A 174 14.28 0.84 2.99
C LEU A 174 15.04 1.36 1.75
N MET A 175 14.36 1.53 0.61
CA MET A 175 14.96 2.05 -0.62
C MET A 175 15.51 3.45 -0.43
N ARG A 176 14.72 4.37 0.15
CA ARG A 176 15.16 5.74 0.38
C ARG A 176 16.31 5.81 1.39
N LEU A 177 16.26 5.00 2.44
CA LEU A 177 17.35 4.91 3.41
C LEU A 177 18.64 4.37 2.77
N VAL A 178 18.57 3.28 2.00
CA VAL A 178 19.73 2.69 1.32
C VAL A 178 20.31 3.65 0.29
N LYS A 179 19.46 4.37 -0.47
CA LYS A 179 19.92 5.39 -1.40
C LYS A 179 20.69 6.50 -0.69
N LEU A 180 20.22 6.92 0.48
CA LEU A 180 20.84 7.96 1.28
C LEU A 180 22.14 7.51 1.97
N ILE A 181 22.22 6.29 2.48
CA ILE A 181 23.43 5.75 3.12
C ILE A 181 24.56 5.54 2.08
N GLY A 182 24.20 5.11 0.87
CA GLY A 182 25.17 4.69 -0.14
C GLY A 182 25.75 3.32 0.21
N SER A 183 27.07 3.16 0.09
CA SER A 183 27.75 1.89 0.43
C SER A 183 27.57 1.53 1.91
N PRO A 184 27.29 0.25 2.23
CA PRO A 184 27.20 -0.21 3.62
C PRO A 184 28.48 0.09 4.39
N ARG A 185 28.33 0.60 5.63
CA ARG A 185 29.46 0.94 6.51
C ARG A 185 29.70 -0.10 7.59
N ASP A 186 28.69 -0.90 7.89
CA ASP A 186 28.69 -1.94 8.92
C ASP A 186 27.73 -3.08 8.53
N GLU A 187 27.67 -4.13 9.35
CA GLU A 187 26.79 -5.28 9.12
C GLU A 187 25.30 -4.93 9.14
N ARG A 188 24.90 -3.90 9.90
CA ARG A 188 23.49 -3.48 9.96
C ARG A 188 23.09 -2.82 8.65
N ASP A 189 23.92 -1.93 8.11
CA ASP A 189 23.71 -1.32 6.81
C ASP A 189 23.64 -2.39 5.71
N GLN A 190 24.48 -3.43 5.79
CA GLN A 190 24.43 -4.56 4.86
C GLN A 190 23.11 -5.33 4.99
N ARG A 191 22.68 -5.69 6.21
CA ARG A 191 21.40 -6.39 6.43
C ARG A 191 20.19 -5.63 5.88
N ILE A 192 20.20 -4.31 6.04
CA ILE A 192 19.17 -3.40 5.54
C ILE A 192 19.15 -3.39 4.01
N ARG A 193 20.33 -3.25 3.39
CA ARG A 193 20.49 -3.34 1.93
C ARG A 193 20.00 -4.68 1.40
N ASP A 194 20.45 -5.79 1.99
CA ASP A 194 20.02 -7.13 1.57
C ASP A 194 18.50 -7.28 1.71
N ALA A 195 17.88 -6.67 2.73
CA ALA A 195 16.44 -6.76 2.94
C ALA A 195 15.67 -6.00 1.86
N MET A 196 16.14 -4.80 1.52
CA MET A 196 15.60 -4.03 0.41
C MET A 196 15.72 -4.81 -0.91
N GLU A 197 16.90 -5.32 -1.25
CA GLU A 197 17.11 -6.05 -2.51
C GLU A 197 16.25 -7.32 -2.58
N TYR A 198 16.22 -8.10 -1.50
CA TYR A 198 15.42 -9.33 -1.44
C TYR A 198 13.92 -9.05 -1.55
N GLY A 199 13.45 -7.94 -0.98
CA GLY A 199 12.05 -7.56 -1.05
C GLY A 199 11.66 -6.98 -2.41
N LEU A 200 12.55 -6.24 -3.08
CA LEU A 200 12.37 -5.80 -4.46
C LEU A 200 12.33 -6.99 -5.43
N GLU A 201 13.14 -8.01 -5.22
CA GLU A 201 13.02 -9.26 -5.97
C GLU A 201 11.71 -9.98 -5.63
N GLY A 202 11.31 -9.98 -4.35
CA GLY A 202 10.06 -10.58 -3.87
C GLY A 202 8.81 -10.00 -4.53
N ILE A 203 8.71 -8.67 -4.64
CA ILE A 203 7.57 -8.02 -5.32
C ILE A 203 7.54 -8.34 -6.82
N LEU A 204 8.70 -8.50 -7.48
CA LEU A 204 8.78 -8.94 -8.86
C LEU A 204 8.32 -10.40 -9.01
N ARG A 205 8.78 -11.30 -8.15
CA ARG A 205 8.37 -12.71 -8.15
C ARG A 205 6.87 -12.89 -7.85
N ALA A 206 6.31 -12.04 -7.00
CA ALA A 206 4.90 -12.06 -6.65
C ALA A 206 3.98 -11.54 -7.77
N GLN A 207 4.52 -10.95 -8.84
CA GLN A 207 3.71 -10.50 -9.96
C GLN A 207 3.25 -11.69 -10.79
N TYR A 208 1.94 -11.78 -11.02
CA TYR A 208 1.37 -12.78 -11.90
C TYR A 208 1.80 -12.57 -13.36
N PRO A 209 1.85 -13.64 -14.18
CA PRO A 209 2.14 -13.55 -15.62
C PRO A 209 1.26 -12.56 -16.42
N ASN A 210 0.03 -12.30 -15.99
CA ASN A 210 -0.85 -11.29 -16.60
C ASN A 210 -0.57 -9.85 -16.13
N GLY A 211 0.36 -9.64 -15.18
CA GLY A 211 0.76 -8.34 -14.64
C GLY A 211 0.13 -7.96 -13.30
N ALA A 212 -0.85 -8.72 -12.80
CA ALA A 212 -1.49 -8.45 -11.51
C ALA A 212 -0.61 -8.82 -10.30
N TRP A 213 -1.08 -8.47 -9.10
CA TRP A 213 -0.56 -8.97 -7.84
C TRP A 213 -1.67 -9.58 -6.97
N PRO A 214 -1.34 -10.56 -6.11
CA PRO A 214 -2.25 -11.06 -5.09
C PRO A 214 -2.31 -10.11 -3.88
N GLN A 215 -3.33 -10.29 -3.03
CA GLN A 215 -3.31 -9.71 -1.68
C GLN A 215 -2.16 -10.30 -0.83
N GLY A 216 -1.90 -11.60 -0.95
CA GLY A 216 -0.83 -12.26 -0.21
C GLY A 216 -0.10 -13.33 -1.01
N TYR A 217 1.18 -13.50 -0.66
CA TYR A 217 2.14 -14.29 -1.43
C TYR A 217 2.99 -15.17 -0.51
N ASP A 218 3.17 -16.42 -0.89
CA ASP A 218 3.88 -17.43 -0.10
C ASP A 218 5.20 -17.90 -0.71
N GLY A 219 5.69 -17.22 -1.74
CA GLY A 219 6.93 -17.58 -2.42
C GLY A 219 6.75 -18.59 -3.55
N ARG A 220 5.52 -18.98 -3.89
CA ARG A 220 5.25 -19.92 -4.98
C ARG A 220 5.60 -19.32 -6.34
N GLU A 221 6.12 -20.15 -7.23
CA GLU A 221 6.23 -19.78 -8.64
C GLU A 221 4.87 -19.90 -9.35
N TYR A 222 4.64 -19.03 -10.32
CA TYR A 222 3.40 -19.01 -11.11
C TYR A 222 3.62 -19.58 -12.51
N ARG A 223 2.64 -20.34 -12.98
CA ARG A 223 2.63 -20.84 -14.35
C ARG A 223 1.86 -19.89 -15.26
N PRO A 224 2.40 -19.49 -16.42
CA PRO A 224 1.73 -18.55 -17.34
C PRO A 224 0.30 -18.94 -17.72
N GLU A 225 0.03 -20.24 -17.89
CA GLU A 225 -1.28 -20.79 -18.23
C GLU A 225 -2.35 -20.61 -17.14
N GLU A 226 -1.94 -20.45 -15.88
CA GLU A 226 -2.85 -20.22 -14.74
C GLU A 226 -3.35 -18.76 -14.68
N HIS A 227 -2.61 -17.84 -15.32
CA HIS A 227 -2.89 -16.41 -15.29
C HIS A 227 -2.87 -15.80 -16.69
N PRO A 228 -3.80 -16.21 -17.58
CA PRO A 228 -3.86 -15.70 -18.94
C PRO A 228 -4.28 -14.21 -18.96
N LYS A 229 -3.76 -13.47 -19.94
CA LYS A 229 -4.18 -12.09 -20.21
C LYS A 229 -5.57 -12.08 -20.86
N LYS A 230 -6.61 -11.94 -20.03
CA LYS A 230 -8.02 -11.84 -20.44
C LYS A 230 -8.58 -10.50 -20.01
N ARG A 231 -9.57 -9.98 -20.74
CA ARG A 231 -10.31 -8.77 -20.33
C ARG A 231 -11.29 -9.10 -19.21
N ALA A 232 -11.47 -8.17 -18.28
CA ALA A 232 -12.52 -8.28 -17.30
C ALA A 232 -13.90 -8.18 -17.92
N TRP A 233 -14.87 -8.83 -17.28
CA TRP A 233 -16.26 -8.88 -17.74
C TRP A 233 -17.22 -8.91 -16.57
N ILE A 234 -18.46 -8.46 -16.82
CA ILE A 234 -19.53 -8.46 -15.84
C ILE A 234 -20.35 -9.74 -16.00
N PRO A 235 -20.44 -10.61 -14.98
CA PRO A 235 -21.29 -11.77 -15.04
C PRO A 235 -22.78 -11.38 -15.00
N LYS A 236 -23.61 -12.07 -15.79
CA LYS A 236 -25.07 -11.87 -15.81
C LYS A 236 -25.70 -12.07 -14.43
N GLU A 237 -25.18 -13.05 -13.70
CA GLU A 237 -25.58 -13.37 -12.34
C GLU A 237 -24.34 -13.53 -11.47
N TRP A 238 -24.46 -13.11 -10.21
CA TRP A 238 -23.39 -13.25 -9.23
C TRP A 238 -23.98 -13.70 -7.89
N PRO A 239 -23.25 -14.52 -7.11
CA PRO A 239 -23.79 -15.12 -5.90
C PRO A 239 -24.00 -14.05 -4.82
N ARG A 240 -25.20 -14.00 -4.22
CA ARG A 240 -25.54 -13.04 -3.15
C ARG A 240 -24.93 -13.36 -1.79
N ARG A 241 -24.20 -14.47 -1.69
CA ARG A 241 -23.40 -14.87 -0.53
C ARG A 241 -22.03 -15.32 -1.00
N PRO A 242 -20.99 -15.16 -0.17
CA PRO A 242 -19.65 -15.50 -0.60
C PRO A 242 -19.50 -17.03 -0.71
N PRO A 243 -18.88 -17.53 -1.79
CA PRO A 243 -18.64 -18.97 -1.97
C PRO A 243 -17.79 -19.57 -0.82
N LYS A 244 -18.09 -20.83 -0.47
CA LYS A 244 -17.23 -21.63 0.43
C LYS A 244 -15.90 -21.94 -0.28
N GLY A 245 -14.81 -21.97 0.48
CA GLY A 245 -13.48 -22.33 -0.06
C GLY A 245 -12.81 -21.29 -0.96
N ARG A 246 -13.39 -20.09 -1.11
CA ARG A 246 -12.78 -19.01 -1.91
C ARG A 246 -11.39 -18.66 -1.41
N ARG A 247 -10.46 -18.42 -2.34
CA ARG A 247 -9.06 -18.09 -2.06
C ARG A 247 -8.78 -16.62 -2.38
N TYR A 248 -9.62 -15.72 -1.87
CA TYR A 248 -9.60 -14.30 -2.27
C TYR A 248 -8.25 -13.61 -2.04
N ARG A 249 -7.44 -14.10 -1.10
CA ARG A 249 -6.11 -13.55 -0.86
C ARG A 249 -5.13 -13.79 -2.02
N LEU A 250 -5.48 -14.65 -2.97
CA LEU A 250 -4.70 -14.95 -4.17
C LEU A 250 -5.32 -14.33 -5.44
N TYR A 251 -6.46 -13.66 -5.33
CA TYR A 251 -7.08 -13.01 -6.48
C TYR A 251 -6.27 -11.82 -6.94
N TYR A 252 -6.58 -11.30 -8.12
CA TYR A 252 -5.98 -10.07 -8.61
C TYR A 252 -6.55 -8.91 -7.78
N THR A 253 -5.76 -8.34 -6.87
CA THR A 253 -6.28 -7.52 -5.77
C THR A 253 -5.98 -6.04 -5.98
N PHE A 254 -7.04 -5.24 -6.12
CA PHE A 254 -6.97 -3.78 -5.99
C PHE A 254 -7.21 -3.31 -4.57
N ASN A 255 -7.97 -4.08 -3.77
CA ASN A 255 -8.34 -3.75 -2.39
C ASN A 255 -7.18 -3.12 -1.61
N ASP A 256 -7.48 -2.01 -0.94
CA ASP A 256 -6.54 -1.24 -0.13
C ASP A 256 -5.26 -0.84 -0.90
N GLY A 257 -5.42 -0.67 -2.21
CA GLY A 257 -4.37 -0.23 -3.12
C GLY A 257 -3.32 -1.27 -3.46
N ALA A 258 -3.54 -2.57 -3.23
CA ALA A 258 -2.48 -3.57 -3.37
C ALA A 258 -1.75 -3.51 -4.74
N ILE A 259 -2.46 -3.65 -5.87
CA ILE A 259 -1.87 -3.49 -7.21
C ILE A 259 -1.32 -2.06 -7.44
N PRO A 260 -2.10 -0.97 -7.25
CA PRO A 260 -1.59 0.40 -7.41
C PRO A 260 -0.30 0.68 -6.64
N ASN A 261 -0.22 0.31 -5.36
CA ASN A 261 0.94 0.57 -4.51
C ASN A 261 2.14 -0.29 -4.90
N CYS A 262 1.94 -1.49 -5.44
CA CYS A 262 3.03 -2.25 -6.05
C CYS A 262 3.63 -1.51 -7.25
N ILE A 263 2.79 -1.00 -8.15
CA ILE A 263 3.22 -0.19 -9.30
C ILE A 263 4.00 1.03 -8.82
N LEU A 264 3.44 1.83 -7.91
CA LEU A 264 4.08 3.06 -7.42
C LEU A 264 5.42 2.78 -6.73
N THR A 265 5.52 1.68 -5.99
CA THR A 265 6.78 1.27 -5.34
C THR A 265 7.84 0.88 -6.38
N LEU A 266 7.45 0.20 -7.46
CA LEU A 266 8.37 -0.16 -8.54
C LEU A 266 8.79 1.07 -9.37
N LEU A 267 7.90 2.04 -9.59
CA LEU A 267 8.27 3.32 -10.21
C LEU A 267 9.26 4.09 -9.34
N GLU A 268 9.08 4.11 -8.02
CA GLU A 268 10.07 4.71 -7.12
C GLU A 268 11.41 3.96 -7.15
N ALA A 269 11.39 2.63 -7.18
CA ALA A 269 12.60 1.82 -7.33
C ALA A 269 13.34 2.15 -8.63
N TYR A 270 12.61 2.28 -9.75
CA TYR A 270 13.18 2.70 -11.03
C TYR A 270 13.84 4.08 -10.94
N ARG A 271 13.15 5.08 -10.38
CA ARG A 271 13.71 6.45 -10.20
C ARG A 271 14.97 6.46 -9.33
N LEU A 272 15.01 5.64 -8.27
CA LEU A 272 16.14 5.62 -7.34
C LEU A 272 17.35 4.87 -7.87
N PHE A 273 17.14 3.79 -8.64
CA PHE A 273 18.20 2.84 -9.01
C PHE A 273 18.45 2.69 -10.52
N GLY A 274 17.58 3.21 -11.39
CA GLY A 274 17.74 3.16 -12.84
C GLY A 274 17.68 1.75 -13.44
N ARG A 275 16.98 0.82 -12.76
CA ARG A 275 16.89 -0.60 -13.13
C ARG A 275 15.61 -0.87 -13.91
N ASP A 276 15.75 -1.13 -15.21
CA ASP A 276 14.63 -1.24 -16.17
C ASP A 276 13.61 -2.33 -15.81
N GLU A 277 14.02 -3.40 -15.14
CA GLU A 277 13.11 -4.47 -14.72
C GLU A 277 11.99 -3.97 -13.80
N PHE A 278 12.23 -2.91 -13.03
CA PHE A 278 11.20 -2.31 -12.19
C PHE A 278 10.19 -1.54 -13.02
N LEU A 279 10.65 -0.79 -14.04
CA LEU A 279 9.77 -0.09 -14.97
C LEU A 279 8.95 -1.08 -15.80
N GLU A 280 9.56 -2.15 -16.28
CA GLU A 280 8.87 -3.21 -17.04
C GLU A 280 7.82 -3.93 -16.20
N ALA A 281 8.10 -4.20 -14.91
CA ALA A 281 7.11 -4.76 -14.01
C ALA A 281 5.96 -3.79 -13.72
N ALA A 282 6.26 -2.51 -13.53
CA ALA A 282 5.25 -1.46 -13.36
C ALA A 282 4.38 -1.32 -14.62
N ARG A 283 4.96 -1.39 -15.83
CA ARG A 283 4.24 -1.41 -17.11
C ARG A 283 3.28 -2.58 -17.22
N ARG A 284 3.72 -3.80 -16.88
CA ARG A 284 2.84 -4.98 -16.83
C ARG A 284 1.68 -4.80 -15.85
N GLY A 285 1.93 -4.16 -14.70
CA GLY A 285 0.90 -3.77 -13.75
C GLY A 285 -0.12 -2.82 -14.37
N GLY A 286 0.34 -1.76 -15.04
CA GLY A 286 -0.51 -0.81 -15.75
C GLY A 286 -1.34 -1.48 -16.86
N ASP A 287 -0.74 -2.39 -17.62
CA ASP A 287 -1.43 -3.15 -18.65
C ASP A 287 -2.52 -4.04 -18.04
N PHE A 288 -2.29 -4.62 -16.87
CA PHE A 288 -3.33 -5.33 -16.11
C PHE A 288 -4.45 -4.39 -15.65
N ILE A 289 -4.16 -3.17 -15.21
CA ILE A 289 -5.20 -2.18 -14.89
C ILE A 289 -6.07 -1.90 -16.11
N ILE A 290 -5.47 -1.71 -17.29
CA ILE A 290 -6.22 -1.53 -18.56
C ILE A 290 -7.07 -2.76 -18.88
N LEU A 291 -6.51 -3.97 -18.75
CA LEU A 291 -7.22 -5.23 -19.02
C LEU A 291 -8.39 -5.48 -18.05
N SER A 292 -8.26 -5.02 -16.80
CA SER A 292 -9.25 -5.27 -15.74
C SER A 292 -10.35 -4.21 -15.66
N GLN A 293 -10.27 -3.12 -16.43
CA GLN A 293 -11.37 -2.16 -16.52
C GLN A 293 -12.62 -2.86 -17.03
N LEU A 294 -13.72 -2.73 -16.29
CA LEU A 294 -14.99 -3.31 -16.70
C LEU A 294 -15.56 -2.58 -17.93
N PRO A 295 -16.40 -3.24 -18.74
CA PRO A 295 -16.99 -2.61 -19.91
C PRO A 295 -18.07 -1.58 -19.54
N ASP A 296 -18.50 -0.81 -20.53
CA ASP A 296 -19.71 0.00 -20.41
C ASP A 296 -20.92 -0.87 -20.00
N PRO A 297 -21.85 -0.33 -19.19
CA PRO A 297 -21.93 1.07 -18.74
C PRO A 297 -21.19 1.34 -17.41
N GLN A 298 -20.27 0.48 -16.96
CA GLN A 298 -19.59 0.62 -15.67
C GLN A 298 -18.05 0.50 -15.83
N PRO A 299 -17.39 1.48 -16.48
CA PRO A 299 -15.95 1.46 -16.75
C PRO A 299 -15.06 1.80 -15.54
N GLY A 300 -15.32 1.16 -14.40
CA GLY A 300 -14.48 1.22 -13.20
C GLY A 300 -13.85 -0.14 -12.87
N TRP A 301 -13.36 -0.26 -11.64
CA TRP A 301 -12.70 -1.47 -11.14
C TRP A 301 -13.35 -2.01 -9.88
N ALA A 302 -13.30 -3.32 -9.70
CA ALA A 302 -13.69 -4.01 -8.47
C ALA A 302 -12.52 -4.06 -7.47
N GLN A 303 -12.81 -4.39 -6.21
CA GLN A 303 -11.76 -4.64 -5.21
C GLN A 303 -10.86 -5.82 -5.58
N GLN A 304 -11.43 -6.85 -6.22
CA GLN A 304 -10.66 -8.00 -6.69
C GLN A 304 -11.36 -8.70 -7.83
N TYR A 305 -10.54 -9.37 -8.65
CA TYR A 305 -10.97 -10.23 -9.74
C TYR A 305 -10.45 -11.65 -9.51
N ASP A 306 -11.30 -12.65 -9.70
CA ASP A 306 -10.83 -14.03 -9.69
C ASP A 306 -9.99 -14.35 -10.94
N PHE A 307 -9.52 -15.59 -11.04
CA PHE A 307 -8.67 -16.03 -12.14
C PHE A 307 -9.39 -16.06 -13.52
N ASP A 308 -10.73 -15.95 -13.52
CA ASP A 308 -11.55 -15.83 -14.73
C ASP A 308 -11.85 -14.37 -15.10
N MET A 309 -11.23 -13.40 -14.41
CA MET A 309 -11.38 -11.96 -14.65
C MET A 309 -12.80 -11.41 -14.42
N LYS A 310 -13.61 -12.04 -13.56
CA LYS A 310 -14.85 -11.43 -13.06
C LYS A 310 -14.64 -10.85 -11.66
N PRO A 311 -15.35 -9.76 -11.30
CA PRO A 311 -15.39 -9.28 -9.93
C PRO A 311 -15.73 -10.40 -8.95
N ALA A 312 -15.04 -10.45 -7.81
CA ALA A 312 -15.14 -11.59 -6.89
C ALA A 312 -15.36 -11.15 -5.43
N TRP A 313 -15.95 -12.05 -4.64
CA TRP A 313 -16.09 -11.87 -3.20
C TRP A 313 -14.73 -11.88 -2.48
N ALA A 314 -14.55 -10.97 -1.53
CA ALA A 314 -13.50 -11.04 -0.50
C ALA A 314 -14.10 -11.44 0.86
N ARG A 315 -14.16 -10.54 1.84
CA ARG A 315 -14.83 -10.79 3.13
C ARG A 315 -16.34 -10.91 2.92
N LYS A 316 -17.06 -11.32 3.98
CA LYS A 316 -18.53 -11.56 3.93
C LYS A 316 -19.37 -10.30 3.64
N PHE A 317 -18.73 -9.13 3.63
CA PHE A 317 -19.31 -7.81 3.38
C PHE A 317 -18.63 -7.09 2.20
N GLU A 318 -17.89 -7.84 1.37
CA GLU A 318 -17.16 -7.34 0.21
C GLU A 318 -17.54 -8.15 -1.03
N PRO A 319 -18.66 -7.79 -1.68
CA PRO A 319 -19.24 -8.55 -2.79
C PRO A 319 -18.53 -8.26 -4.11
N PRO A 320 -18.79 -9.07 -5.16
CA PRO A 320 -18.59 -8.71 -6.54
C PRO A 320 -19.31 -7.40 -6.85
N ALA A 321 -18.55 -6.32 -6.96
CA ALA A 321 -19.07 -4.97 -7.17
C ALA A 321 -17.96 -4.08 -7.71
N LEU A 322 -18.34 -3.00 -8.40
CA LEU A 322 -17.40 -1.92 -8.63
C LEU A 322 -17.10 -1.22 -7.31
N SER A 323 -15.87 -0.73 -7.16
CA SER A 323 -15.46 0.06 -6.01
C SER A 323 -14.97 1.44 -6.44
N SER A 324 -15.57 2.48 -5.86
CA SER A 324 -15.19 3.88 -6.10
C SER A 324 -13.74 4.14 -5.69
N ALA A 325 -13.39 3.77 -4.45
CA ALA A 325 -12.06 3.98 -3.89
C ALA A 325 -10.98 3.28 -4.71
N GLU A 326 -11.19 2.01 -5.07
CA GLU A 326 -10.19 1.28 -5.87
C GLU A 326 -10.11 1.78 -7.31
N SER A 327 -11.22 2.26 -7.88
CA SER A 327 -11.19 2.90 -9.20
C SER A 327 -10.39 4.20 -9.18
N ALA A 328 -10.51 5.01 -8.12
CA ALA A 328 -9.72 6.22 -7.96
C ALA A 328 -8.21 5.91 -7.85
N GLN A 329 -7.85 4.83 -7.12
CA GLN A 329 -6.47 4.38 -7.00
C GLN A 329 -5.91 3.82 -8.32
N ALA A 330 -6.72 3.08 -9.08
CA ALA A 330 -6.36 2.62 -10.42
C ALA A 330 -6.09 3.80 -11.37
N ILE A 331 -6.94 4.83 -11.37
CA ILE A 331 -6.73 6.07 -12.13
C ILE A 331 -5.41 6.73 -11.73
N ARG A 332 -5.13 6.83 -10.43
CA ARG A 332 -3.88 7.43 -9.94
C ARG A 332 -2.64 6.66 -10.41
N ALA A 333 -2.66 5.32 -10.34
CA ALA A 333 -1.56 4.49 -10.84
C ALA A 333 -1.33 4.66 -12.35
N LEU A 334 -2.40 4.74 -13.14
CA LEU A 334 -2.32 5.00 -14.58
C LEU A 334 -1.74 6.39 -14.88
N LEU A 335 -2.14 7.43 -14.13
CA LEU A 335 -1.56 8.77 -14.26
C LEU A 335 -0.06 8.78 -13.93
N GLU A 336 0.35 8.14 -12.84
CA GLU A 336 1.77 8.05 -12.46
C GLU A 336 2.59 7.29 -13.50
N LEU A 337 2.04 6.22 -14.08
CA LEU A 337 2.68 5.51 -15.19
C LEU A 337 2.81 6.39 -16.43
N TYR A 338 1.78 7.15 -16.80
CA TYR A 338 1.88 8.10 -17.91
C TYR A 338 2.93 9.18 -17.63
N LEU A 339 2.97 9.74 -16.41
CA LEU A 339 3.96 10.74 -16.03
C LEU A 339 5.40 10.20 -16.09
N GLU A 340 5.60 8.93 -15.75
CA GLU A 340 6.92 8.29 -15.83
C GLU A 340 7.32 7.92 -17.27
N THR A 341 6.37 7.42 -18.06
CA THR A 341 6.67 6.75 -19.34
C THR A 341 6.35 7.57 -20.59
N GLY A 342 5.46 8.55 -20.49
CA GLY A 342 4.85 9.24 -21.64
C GLY A 342 3.91 8.37 -22.47
N GLU A 343 3.55 7.16 -22.02
CA GLU A 343 2.77 6.22 -22.82
C GLU A 343 1.26 6.53 -22.75
N GLU A 344 0.74 7.14 -23.81
CA GLU A 344 -0.66 7.54 -24.00
C GLU A 344 -1.69 6.43 -23.72
N ARG A 345 -1.30 5.15 -23.83
CA ARG A 345 -2.21 4.03 -23.53
C ARG A 345 -2.74 4.08 -22.09
N TYR A 346 -1.98 4.62 -21.15
CA TYR A 346 -2.39 4.73 -19.75
C TYR A 346 -3.43 5.84 -19.53
N LEU A 347 -3.56 6.80 -20.45
CA LEU A 347 -4.60 7.83 -20.37
C LEU A 347 -5.98 7.35 -20.85
N LYS A 348 -6.02 6.37 -21.76
CA LYS A 348 -7.27 5.92 -22.40
C LYS A 348 -8.37 5.45 -21.42
N PRO A 349 -8.08 4.68 -20.34
CA PRO A 349 -9.10 4.23 -19.40
C PRO A 349 -9.65 5.34 -18.49
N ILE A 350 -8.92 6.45 -18.35
CA ILE A 350 -9.18 7.43 -17.28
C ILE A 350 -10.47 8.23 -17.52
N PRO A 351 -10.72 8.86 -18.69
CA PRO A 351 -11.94 9.61 -18.93
C PRO A 351 -13.24 8.82 -18.67
N PRO A 352 -13.45 7.61 -19.23
CA PRO A 352 -14.69 6.87 -18.98
C PRO A 352 -14.86 6.49 -17.50
N ALA A 353 -13.77 6.16 -16.79
CA ALA A 353 -13.80 5.88 -15.36
C ALA A 353 -14.15 7.11 -14.51
N ILE A 354 -13.62 8.29 -14.86
CA ILE A 354 -13.98 9.57 -14.21
C ILE A 354 -15.46 9.87 -14.45
N GLU A 355 -15.96 9.71 -15.67
CA GLU A 355 -17.39 9.90 -15.96
C GLU A 355 -18.26 8.90 -15.20
N TRP A 356 -17.77 7.68 -14.96
CA TRP A 356 -18.43 6.71 -14.09
C TRP A 356 -18.46 7.16 -12.63
N LEU A 357 -17.35 7.64 -12.10
CA LEU A 357 -17.28 8.17 -10.74
C LEU A 357 -18.23 9.37 -10.58
N LYS A 358 -18.23 10.32 -11.52
CA LYS A 358 -19.10 11.52 -11.48
C LYS A 358 -20.59 11.15 -11.39
N ARG A 359 -21.07 10.27 -12.28
CA ARG A 359 -22.49 9.85 -12.26
C ARG A 359 -22.85 8.90 -11.12
N SER A 360 -21.85 8.35 -10.43
CA SER A 360 -22.06 7.43 -9.31
C SER A 360 -22.03 8.11 -7.94
N GLN A 361 -21.84 9.43 -7.86
CA GLN A 361 -21.91 10.14 -6.59
C GLN A 361 -23.26 9.90 -5.89
N ILE A 362 -23.20 9.67 -4.58
CA ILE A 362 -24.37 9.57 -3.69
C ILE A 362 -24.64 10.89 -2.94
N GLY A 363 -23.76 11.87 -3.12
CA GLY A 363 -23.83 13.23 -2.60
C GLY A 363 -22.60 14.02 -3.06
N PRO A 364 -22.55 15.35 -2.84
CA PRO A 364 -21.42 16.16 -3.26
C PRO A 364 -20.10 15.66 -2.67
N GLY A 365 -19.22 15.15 -3.53
CA GLY A 365 -17.93 14.59 -3.11
C GLY A 365 -18.06 13.34 -2.25
N LEU A 366 -19.15 12.59 -2.37
CA LEU A 366 -19.39 11.38 -1.60
C LEU A 366 -19.77 10.22 -2.53
N TRP A 367 -19.13 9.08 -2.31
CA TRP A 367 -19.38 7.84 -3.04
C TRP A 367 -19.68 6.70 -2.07
N ALA A 368 -20.57 5.78 -2.48
CA ALA A 368 -20.61 4.46 -1.88
C ALA A 368 -19.32 3.70 -2.19
N ARG A 369 -18.90 2.81 -1.28
CA ARG A 369 -17.74 1.92 -1.47
C ARG A 369 -18.00 0.90 -2.57
N PHE A 370 -19.25 0.46 -2.73
CA PHE A 370 -19.66 -0.59 -3.66
C PHE A 370 -20.87 -0.19 -4.53
N TYR A 371 -20.78 -0.50 -5.83
CA TYR A 371 -21.88 -0.37 -6.78
C TYR A 371 -22.18 -1.72 -7.43
N GLU A 372 -23.45 -2.11 -7.41
CA GLU A 372 -23.92 -3.37 -7.96
C GLU A 372 -23.62 -3.49 -9.45
N LEU A 373 -23.19 -4.69 -9.85
CA LEU A 373 -22.91 -5.04 -11.23
C LEU A 373 -24.18 -4.98 -12.08
N GLY A 374 -24.10 -4.32 -13.23
CA GLY A 374 -25.19 -4.14 -14.19
C GLY A 374 -26.12 -2.96 -13.90
N THR A 375 -26.44 -2.69 -12.64
CA THR A 375 -27.43 -1.66 -12.25
C THR A 375 -26.79 -0.34 -11.82
N ASN A 376 -25.52 -0.36 -11.42
CA ASN A 376 -24.82 0.77 -10.82
C ASN A 376 -25.46 1.32 -9.54
N ARG A 377 -26.33 0.54 -8.89
CA ARG A 377 -26.95 0.96 -7.64
C ARG A 377 -25.96 0.78 -6.48
N PRO A 378 -25.81 1.77 -5.58
CA PRO A 378 -25.07 1.58 -4.34
C PRO A 378 -25.55 0.35 -3.56
N ILE A 379 -24.62 -0.48 -3.10
CA ILE A 379 -24.92 -1.62 -2.23
C ILE A 379 -24.12 -1.57 -0.94
N TYR A 380 -24.76 -2.07 0.10
CA TYR A 380 -24.28 -2.03 1.47
C TYR A 380 -24.50 -3.38 2.14
N PHE A 381 -24.04 -3.47 3.38
CA PHE A 381 -24.33 -4.59 4.26
C PHE A 381 -24.89 -4.07 5.56
N THR A 382 -25.87 -4.78 6.12
CA THR A 382 -26.32 -4.54 7.49
C THR A 382 -25.25 -4.95 8.50
N ARG A 383 -25.44 -4.66 9.79
CA ARG A 383 -24.54 -5.13 10.86
C ARG A 383 -24.42 -6.65 10.93
N ASP A 384 -25.47 -7.35 10.52
CA ASP A 384 -25.50 -8.82 10.40
C ASP A 384 -24.95 -9.34 9.07
N TYR A 385 -24.35 -8.46 8.26
CA TYR A 385 -23.79 -8.76 6.95
C TYR A 385 -24.83 -9.33 5.97
N LYS A 386 -26.04 -8.80 5.99
CA LYS A 386 -27.04 -9.01 4.94
C LYS A 386 -26.89 -7.91 3.89
N LEU A 387 -26.81 -8.29 2.61
CA LEU A 387 -26.79 -7.34 1.51
C LEU A 387 -28.06 -6.49 1.55
N THR A 388 -27.90 -5.17 1.41
CA THR A 388 -28.98 -4.19 1.42
C THR A 388 -28.65 -3.03 0.48
N TYR A 389 -29.68 -2.27 0.09
CA TYR A 389 -29.53 -1.00 -0.63
C TYR A 389 -29.75 0.22 0.27
N ASP A 390 -30.01 -0.03 1.55
CA ASP A 390 -30.21 0.96 2.60
C ASP A 390 -28.93 1.12 3.43
N ASP A 391 -28.56 2.36 3.75
CA ASP A 391 -27.36 2.69 4.51
C ASP A 391 -27.64 3.08 5.97
N GLY A 392 -28.83 2.76 6.49
CA GLY A 392 -29.26 3.06 7.85
C GLY A 392 -28.71 2.12 8.93
N ASP A 393 -28.27 0.90 8.57
CA ASP A 393 -27.75 -0.11 9.53
C ASP A 393 -26.37 -0.67 9.15
N LEU A 394 -25.41 0.22 8.86
CA LEU A 394 -24.07 -0.20 8.46
C LEU A 394 -23.22 -0.77 9.63
N PRO A 395 -22.29 -1.72 9.35
CA PRO A 395 -21.22 -2.10 10.27
C PRO A 395 -20.41 -0.89 10.74
N ARG A 396 -20.13 -0.82 12.06
CA ARG A 396 -19.44 0.33 12.67
C ARG A 396 -17.94 0.38 12.46
N HIS A 397 -17.34 -0.73 12.01
CA HIS A 397 -15.88 -0.90 11.86
C HIS A 397 -15.44 -0.89 10.39
N TYR A 398 -16.34 -0.58 9.45
CA TYR A 398 -16.05 -0.57 8.02
C TYR A 398 -16.71 0.64 7.36
N SER A 399 -15.96 1.35 6.53
CA SER A 399 -16.49 2.50 5.82
C SER A 399 -17.12 2.09 4.50
N PHE A 400 -18.44 2.21 4.40
CA PHE A 400 -19.18 1.98 3.16
C PHE A 400 -19.40 3.25 2.33
N LYS A 401 -18.98 4.41 2.82
CA LYS A 401 -19.11 5.69 2.14
C LYS A 401 -17.84 6.51 2.35
N GLY A 402 -17.32 7.11 1.29
CA GLY A 402 -16.07 7.86 1.34
C GLY A 402 -16.06 9.01 0.34
N GLY A 403 -15.22 10.02 0.63
CA GLY A 403 -14.98 11.17 -0.23
C GLY A 403 -13.56 11.18 -0.80
#